data_AF-A0A6A6MQR7-F1
#
_entry.id   AF-A0A6A6MQR7-F1
#
_cell.length_a   1.000
_cell.length_b   1.000
_cell.length_c   1.000
_cell.angle_alpha   90.00
_cell.angle_beta   90.00
_cell.angle_gamma   90.00
#
_symmetry.space_group_name_H-M   'P 1'
#
loop_
_entity.id
_entity.type
_entity.pdbx_description
1 polymer ?
#
loop_
_entity_poly.entity_id
_entity_poly.type
_entity_poly.pdbx_seq_one_letter_code
_entity_poly.pdbx_strand_id
1 'polypeptide(L)'
;MREVRERSLVEEFSPGYYGICSLGGMLISMVMFSTFEHSVDLIYQNIVQRRKQDCSRVQQVSVTCLAGYVAGAVGTVISNPADNIVSSLYNKKADSMLQAVKNIGLVNLFTRSLPIRITLVGPVVTLQWFFYDTIKVLNGLPTSGGLSMHQEEAYSSA
;
A
#
# COMPACT_ATOMS: atom_id res chain seq x y z
N MET A 1 35.82 21.80 -8.13
CA MET A 1 34.43 22.01 -7.66
C MET A 1 33.33 21.77 -8.72
N ARG A 2 33.62 21.66 -10.04
CA ARG A 2 32.61 21.25 -11.04
C ARG A 2 32.49 19.72 -11.19
N GLU A 3 33.60 18.99 -11.14
CA GLU A 3 33.59 17.52 -11.29
C GLU A 3 32.89 16.74 -10.15
N VAL A 4 32.87 17.28 -8.92
CA VAL A 4 32.15 16.66 -7.78
C VAL A 4 30.63 16.80 -7.95
N ARG A 5 30.17 17.83 -8.68
CA ARG A 5 28.75 18.05 -8.95
C ARG A 5 28.23 17.13 -10.05
N GLU A 6 29.03 16.81 -11.06
CA GLU A 6 28.66 15.85 -12.11
C GLU A 6 28.60 14.41 -11.58
N ARG A 7 29.55 13.99 -10.73
CA ARG A 7 29.54 12.63 -10.17
C ARG A 7 28.29 12.32 -9.31
N SER A 8 27.81 13.31 -8.57
CA SER A 8 26.61 13.18 -7.73
C SER A 8 25.31 13.08 -8.54
N LEU A 9 25.23 13.68 -9.74
CA LEU A 9 24.05 13.57 -10.61
C LEU A 9 24.03 12.27 -11.42
N VAL A 10 25.20 11.71 -11.74
CA VAL A 10 25.32 10.45 -12.50
C VAL A 10 25.10 9.22 -11.60
N GLU A 11 25.40 9.30 -10.30
CA GLU A 11 25.03 8.26 -9.32
C GLU A 11 23.54 8.23 -8.99
N GLU A 12 22.87 9.39 -8.98
CA GLU A 12 21.43 9.55 -8.71
C GLU A 12 20.56 8.94 -9.83
N PHE A 13 21.12 8.80 -11.04
CA PHE A 13 20.52 8.14 -12.20
C PHE A 13 21.07 6.72 -12.46
N SER A 14 21.64 6.08 -11.43
CA SER A 14 22.15 4.72 -11.57
C SER A 14 20.99 3.72 -11.66
N PRO A 15 20.97 2.80 -12.66
CA PRO A 15 19.98 1.74 -12.79
C PRO A 15 19.77 0.92 -11.50
N GLY A 16 20.79 0.84 -10.64
CA GLY A 16 20.70 0.18 -9.34
C GLY A 16 19.77 0.87 -8.35
N TYR A 17 19.76 2.22 -8.29
CA TYR A 17 18.88 2.97 -7.40
C TYR A 17 17.41 2.84 -7.82
N TYR A 18 17.13 3.03 -9.11
CA TYR A 18 15.79 2.79 -9.65
C TYR A 18 15.36 1.33 -9.50
N GLY A 19 16.29 0.37 -9.64
CA GLY A 19 16.04 -1.05 -9.42
C GLY A 19 15.59 -1.35 -7.99
N ILE A 20 16.32 -0.86 -6.98
CA ILE A 20 15.99 -1.08 -5.56
C ILE A 20 14.66 -0.40 -5.20
N CYS A 21 14.45 0.85 -5.63
CA CYS A 21 13.19 1.56 -5.41
C CYS A 21 11.99 0.87 -6.09
N SER A 22 12.18 0.38 -7.31
CA SER A 22 11.14 -0.34 -8.06
C SER A 22 10.79 -1.67 -7.40
N LEU A 23 11.79 -2.46 -7.00
CA LEU A 23 11.58 -3.71 -6.27
C LEU A 23 10.88 -3.49 -4.93
N GLY A 24 11.31 -2.47 -4.16
CA GLY A 24 10.64 -2.09 -2.92
C GLY A 24 9.19 -1.69 -3.12
N GLY A 25 8.90 -0.89 -4.16
CA GLY A 25 7.54 -0.49 -4.51
C GLY A 25 6.65 -1.67 -4.88
N MET A 26 7.18 -2.67 -5.59
CA MET A 26 6.44 -3.89 -5.94
C MET A 26 6.05 -4.69 -4.69
N LEU A 27 6.98 -4.87 -3.74
CA LEU A 27 6.70 -5.60 -2.50
C LEU A 27 5.62 -4.91 -1.66
N ILE A 28 5.69 -3.57 -1.53
CA ILE A 28 4.65 -2.80 -0.84
C ILE A 28 3.30 -2.93 -1.54
N SER A 29 3.28 -2.91 -2.88
CA SER A 29 2.06 -3.07 -3.67
C SER A 29 1.43 -4.45 -3.47
N MET A 30 2.25 -5.51 -3.40
CA MET A 30 1.76 -6.86 -3.10
C MET A 30 1.16 -6.96 -1.70
N VAL A 31 1.80 -6.36 -0.70
CA VAL A 31 1.26 -6.35 0.67
C VAL A 31 -0.04 -5.55 0.76
N MET A 32 -0.12 -4.38 0.09
CA MET A 32 -1.36 -3.61 -0.01
C MET A 32 -2.48 -4.41 -0.67
N PHE A 33 -2.20 -5.11 -1.77
CA PHE A 33 -3.18 -5.96 -2.45
C PHE A 33 -3.65 -7.12 -1.57
N SER A 34 -2.73 -7.83 -0.92
CA SER A 34 -3.07 -8.90 0.02
C SER A 34 -3.90 -8.39 1.20
N THR A 35 -3.54 -7.22 1.74
CA THR A 35 -4.29 -6.59 2.84
C THR A 35 -5.68 -6.17 2.38
N PHE A 36 -5.82 -5.69 1.14
CA PHE A 36 -7.10 -5.34 0.55
C PHE A 36 -8.02 -6.57 0.47
N GLU A 37 -7.57 -7.67 -0.14
CA GLU A 37 -8.36 -8.91 -0.28
C GLU A 37 -8.80 -9.43 1.09
N HIS A 38 -7.88 -9.49 2.06
CA HIS A 38 -8.19 -9.93 3.42
C HIS A 38 -9.15 -9.00 4.16
N SER A 39 -9.00 -7.69 3.96
CA SER A 39 -9.91 -6.70 4.55
C SER A 39 -11.32 -6.83 3.98
N VAL A 40 -11.44 -7.07 2.67
CA VAL A 40 -12.74 -7.35 2.03
C VAL A 40 -13.38 -8.58 2.66
N ASP A 41 -12.65 -9.69 2.78
CA ASP A 41 -13.16 -10.93 3.35
C ASP A 41 -13.63 -10.75 4.79
N LEU A 42 -12.82 -10.09 5.62
CA LEU A 42 -13.17 -9.80 7.02
C LEU A 42 -14.42 -8.91 7.14
N ILE A 43 -14.56 -7.90 6.28
CA ILE A 43 -15.73 -7.02 6.27
C ILE A 43 -16.98 -7.78 5.86
N TYR A 44 -16.89 -8.65 4.85
CA TYR A 44 -18.03 -9.47 4.43
C TYR A 44 -18.44 -10.50 5.50
N GLN A 45 -17.47 -11.13 6.16
CA GLN A 45 -17.73 -12.11 7.22
C GLN A 45 -18.28 -11.48 8.51
N ASN A 46 -17.68 -10.38 8.99
CA ASN A 46 -17.99 -9.82 10.31
C ASN A 46 -19.11 -8.76 10.28
N ILE A 47 -19.17 -7.92 9.25
CA ILE A 47 -20.09 -6.77 9.23
C ILE A 47 -21.33 -7.07 8.40
N VAL A 48 -21.14 -7.65 7.22
CA VAL A 48 -22.23 -7.80 6.24
C VAL A 48 -23.03 -9.08 6.45
N GLN A 49 -22.40 -10.19 6.88
CA GLN A 49 -23.04 -11.51 7.08
C GLN A 49 -23.99 -11.94 5.93
N ARG A 50 -23.73 -11.45 4.71
CA ARG A 50 -24.49 -11.72 3.49
C ARG A 50 -23.51 -12.06 2.38
N ARG A 51 -23.92 -12.93 1.45
CA ARG A 51 -23.09 -13.26 0.29
C ARG A 51 -22.95 -12.02 -0.60
N LYS A 52 -21.76 -11.83 -1.19
CA LYS A 52 -21.47 -10.73 -2.14
C LYS A 52 -22.56 -10.56 -3.21
N GLN A 53 -23.14 -11.67 -3.66
CA GLN A 53 -24.16 -11.72 -4.70
C GLN A 53 -25.52 -11.12 -4.27
N ASP A 54 -25.81 -11.09 -2.97
CA ASP A 54 -27.06 -10.56 -2.42
C ASP A 54 -26.93 -9.08 -2.02
N CYS A 55 -25.73 -8.49 -2.13
CA CYS A 55 -25.46 -7.11 -1.74
C CYS A 55 -25.77 -6.14 -2.89
N SER A 56 -26.43 -5.03 -2.55
CA SER A 56 -26.66 -3.92 -3.48
C SER A 56 -25.33 -3.37 -4.02
N ARG A 57 -25.34 -2.86 -5.27
CA ARG A 57 -24.15 -2.26 -5.92
C ARG A 57 -23.46 -1.22 -5.05
N VAL A 58 -24.24 -0.41 -4.33
CA VAL A 58 -23.73 0.61 -3.40
C VAL A 58 -22.97 -0.02 -2.23
N GLN A 59 -23.47 -1.14 -1.71
CA GLN A 59 -22.84 -1.86 -0.60
C GLN A 59 -21.55 -2.56 -1.04
N GLN A 60 -21.51 -3.08 -2.26
CA GLN A 60 -20.28 -3.68 -2.79
C GLN A 60 -19.17 -2.62 -2.94
N VAL A 61 -19.51 -1.46 -3.49
CA VAL A 61 -18.56 -0.36 -3.69
C VAL A 61 -18.13 0.26 -2.35
N SER A 62 -19.01 0.35 -1.35
CA SER A 62 -18.64 0.87 -0.03
C SER A 62 -17.68 -0.05 0.72
N VAL A 63 -17.83 -1.37 0.60
CA VAL A 63 -16.87 -2.34 1.17
C VAL A 63 -15.50 -2.20 0.52
N THR A 64 -15.45 -2.06 -0.82
CA THR A 64 -14.20 -1.77 -1.55
C THR A 64 -13.53 -0.50 -1.04
N CYS A 65 -14.31 0.56 -0.78
CA CYS A 65 -13.75 1.81 -0.25
C CYS A 65 -13.10 1.63 1.14
N LEU A 66 -13.79 0.94 2.05
CA LEU A 66 -13.27 0.65 3.39
C LEU A 66 -12.00 -0.22 3.31
N ALA A 67 -12.05 -1.30 2.54
CA ALA A 67 -10.90 -2.19 2.34
C ALA A 67 -9.71 -1.47 1.70
N GLY A 68 -9.98 -0.60 0.71
CA GLY A 68 -8.96 0.24 0.07
C GLY A 68 -8.30 1.21 1.06
N TYR A 69 -9.08 1.78 1.99
CA TYR A 69 -8.55 2.68 3.00
C TYR A 69 -7.64 1.93 4.00
N VAL A 70 -8.09 0.77 4.48
CA VAL A 70 -7.32 -0.10 5.38
C VAL A 70 -6.03 -0.55 4.71
N ALA A 71 -6.08 -1.01 3.46
CA ALA A 71 -4.91 -1.38 2.68
C ALA A 71 -3.93 -0.21 2.51
N GLY A 72 -4.43 0.99 2.20
CA GLY A 72 -3.63 2.21 2.10
C GLY A 72 -2.94 2.59 3.42
N ALA A 73 -3.65 2.45 4.54
CA ALA A 73 -3.11 2.70 5.87
C ALA A 73 -2.00 1.69 6.22
N VAL A 74 -2.23 0.39 6.02
CA VAL A 74 -1.23 -0.66 6.30
C VAL A 74 0.01 -0.48 5.44
N GLY A 75 -0.15 -0.26 4.13
CA GLY A 75 0.99 -0.03 3.25
C GLY A 75 1.74 1.26 3.59
N THR A 76 1.06 2.28 4.13
CA THR A 76 1.71 3.47 4.68
C THR A 76 2.57 3.14 5.89
N VAL A 77 2.07 2.36 6.85
CA VAL A 77 2.81 1.95 8.04
C VAL A 77 4.11 1.23 7.67
N ILE A 78 4.03 0.32 6.69
CA ILE A 78 5.17 -0.51 6.26
C ILE A 78 6.19 0.31 5.47
N SER A 79 5.73 1.20 4.59
CA SER A 79 6.61 2.01 3.74
C SER A 79 7.25 3.19 4.48
N ASN A 80 6.55 3.78 5.47
CA ASN A 80 6.97 4.99 6.19
C ASN A 80 8.43 5.00 6.71
N PRO A 81 8.96 3.93 7.32
CA PRO A 81 10.37 3.91 7.71
C PRO A 81 11.31 4.06 6.51
N ALA A 82 11.06 3.34 5.42
CA ALA A 82 11.86 3.41 4.21
C ALA A 82 11.77 4.80 3.56
N ASP A 83 10.57 5.37 3.45
CA ASP A 83 10.35 6.71 2.88
C ASP A 83 11.09 7.80 3.68
N ASN A 84 11.06 7.73 5.01
CA ASN A 84 11.76 8.68 5.87
C ASN A 84 13.29 8.53 5.79
N ILE A 85 13.81 7.31 5.61
CA ILE A 85 15.25 7.07 5.37
C ILE A 85 15.67 7.65 4.02
N VAL A 86 14.95 7.32 2.94
CA VAL A 86 15.25 7.82 1.59
C VAL A 86 15.21 9.35 1.55
N SER A 87 14.19 9.96 2.17
CA SER A 87 14.08 11.42 2.28
C SER A 87 15.24 12.04 3.06
N SER A 88 15.73 11.39 4.12
CA SER A 88 16.87 11.87 4.91
C SER A 88 18.19 11.87 4.14
N LEU A 89 18.43 10.80 3.37
CA LEU A 89 19.58 10.67 2.48
C LEU A 89 19.55 11.74 1.38
N TYR A 90 18.39 11.94 0.75
CA TYR A 90 18.21 12.95 -0.29
C TYR A 90 18.45 14.37 0.23
N ASN A 91 17.99 14.67 1.45
CA ASN A 91 18.22 15.96 2.11
C ASN A 91 19.64 16.11 2.70
N LYS A 92 20.57 15.19 2.41
CA LYS A 92 21.96 15.18 2.90
C LYS A 92 22.08 15.31 4.42
N LYS A 93 21.09 14.83 5.17
CA LYS A 93 21.11 14.83 6.65
C LYS A 93 21.95 13.71 7.24
N ALA A 94 22.42 12.77 6.41
CA ALA A 94 23.32 11.69 6.79
C ALA A 94 24.07 11.14 5.57
N ASP A 95 25.35 10.79 5.75
CA ASP A 95 26.20 10.17 4.71
C ASP A 95 25.98 8.65 4.60
N SER A 96 25.26 8.04 5.54
CA SER A 96 24.97 6.60 5.55
C SER A 96 23.60 6.28 6.17
N MET A 97 22.93 5.24 5.64
CA MET A 97 21.58 4.81 6.08
C MET A 97 21.50 4.57 7.58
N LEU A 98 22.53 3.95 8.16
CA LEU A 98 22.58 3.64 9.59
C LEU A 98 22.71 4.90 10.46
N GLN A 99 23.40 5.91 9.95
CA GLN A 99 23.55 7.21 10.61
C GLN A 99 22.25 8.02 10.51
N ALA A 100 21.50 7.90 9.41
CA ALA A 100 20.18 8.51 9.26
C ALA A 100 19.19 7.96 10.29
N VAL A 101 19.14 6.64 10.47
CA VAL A 101 18.26 5.99 11.47
C VAL A 101 18.62 6.43 12.88
N LYS A 102 19.92 6.51 13.20
CA LYS A 102 20.40 6.94 14.52
C LYS A 102 20.11 8.42 14.81
N ASN A 103 20.21 9.29 13.80
CA ASN A 103 19.93 10.73 13.94
C ASN A 103 18.44 11.06 14.00
N ILE A 104 17.58 10.32 13.29
CA ILE A 104 16.13 10.53 13.33
C ILE A 104 15.53 9.91 14.60
N GLY A 105 16.01 8.73 14.98
CA GLY A 105 15.46 7.89 16.03
C GLY A 105 14.33 6.98 15.51
N LEU A 106 14.35 5.71 15.90
CA LEU A 106 13.39 4.69 15.43
C LEU A 106 11.93 5.08 15.62
N VAL A 107 11.60 5.69 16.78
CA VAL A 107 10.23 6.12 17.07
C VAL A 107 9.79 7.23 16.10
N ASN A 108 10.60 8.28 15.93
CA ASN A 108 10.31 9.37 15.01
C ASN A 108 10.27 8.91 13.55
N LEU A 109 11.02 7.88 13.20
CA LEU A 109 10.98 7.28 11.86
C LEU A 109 9.58 6.71 11.54
N PHE A 110 8.87 6.21 12.55
CA PHE A 110 7.52 5.67 12.38
C PHE A 110 6.41 6.68 12.69
N THR A 111 6.57 7.62 13.62
CA THR A 111 5.47 8.52 14.02
C THR A 111 5.44 9.86 13.29
N ARG A 112 6.57 10.39 12.82
CA ARG A 112 6.68 11.79 12.35
C ARG A 112 5.88 12.08 11.07
N SER A 113 5.81 11.13 10.14
CA SER A 113 5.18 11.32 8.82
C SER A 113 3.93 10.45 8.62
N LEU A 114 3.59 9.61 9.60
CA LEU A 114 2.59 8.56 9.42
C LEU A 114 1.15 9.11 9.32
N PRO A 115 0.68 10.05 10.18
CA PRO A 115 -0.68 10.58 10.08
C PRO A 115 -0.95 11.32 8.76
N ILE A 116 0.02 12.11 8.30
CA ILE A 116 -0.10 12.85 7.04
C ILE A 116 -0.10 11.91 5.84
N ARG A 117 0.77 10.88 5.84
CA ARG A 117 0.82 9.88 4.78
C ARG A 117 -0.43 9.02 4.74
N ILE A 118 -1.01 8.63 5.89
CA ILE A 118 -2.27 7.87 5.90
C ILE A 118 -3.40 8.71 5.30
N THR A 119 -3.47 10.00 5.67
CA THR A 119 -4.47 10.93 5.13
C THR A 119 -4.31 11.18 3.63
N LEU A 120 -3.11 11.03 3.07
CA LEU A 120 -2.85 11.19 1.64
C LEU A 120 -3.01 9.87 0.86
N VAL A 121 -2.29 8.82 1.28
CA VAL A 121 -2.24 7.52 0.60
C VAL A 121 -3.55 6.76 0.74
N GLY A 122 -4.20 6.83 1.91
CA GLY A 122 -5.49 6.16 2.16
C GLY A 122 -6.54 6.55 1.12
N PRO A 123 -6.91 7.85 1.01
CA PRO A 123 -7.88 8.29 0.01
C PRO A 123 -7.47 8.02 -1.43
N VAL A 124 -6.18 8.14 -1.77
CA VAL A 124 -5.69 7.85 -3.14
C VAL A 124 -5.91 6.38 -3.49
N VAL A 125 -5.56 5.46 -2.60
CA VAL A 125 -5.76 4.01 -2.81
C VAL A 125 -7.25 3.66 -2.80
N THR A 126 -8.03 4.23 -1.87
CA THR A 126 -9.49 4.09 -1.82
C THR A 126 -10.14 4.52 -3.14
N LEU A 127 -9.76 5.69 -3.68
CA LEU A 127 -10.29 6.18 -4.95
C LEU A 127 -9.88 5.29 -6.13
N GLN A 128 -8.62 4.81 -6.15
CA GLN A 128 -8.14 3.91 -7.18
C GLN A 128 -9.01 2.64 -7.27
N TRP A 129 -9.29 2.02 -6.12
CA TRP A 129 -10.15 0.84 -6.04
C TRP A 129 -11.63 1.17 -6.31
N PHE A 130 -12.11 2.31 -5.81
CA PHE A 130 -13.48 2.76 -6.05
C PHE A 130 -13.79 2.92 -7.54
N PHE A 131 -12.94 3.62 -8.29
CA PHE A 131 -13.14 3.80 -9.72
C PHE A 131 -13.04 2.46 -10.46
N TYR A 132 -12.07 1.63 -10.10
CA TYR A 132 -11.90 0.30 -10.70
C TYR A 132 -13.14 -0.59 -10.51
N ASP A 133 -13.64 -0.67 -9.28
CA ASP A 133 -14.80 -1.50 -8.96
C ASP A 133 -16.12 -0.91 -9.47
N THR A 134 -16.24 0.42 -9.53
CA THR A 134 -17.39 1.08 -10.17
C THR A 134 -17.46 0.73 -11.65
N ILE A 135 -16.33 0.79 -12.36
CA ILE A 135 -16.28 0.39 -13.78
C ILE A 135 -16.62 -1.09 -13.94
N LYS A 136 -16.10 -1.98 -13.07
CA LYS A 136 -16.46 -3.41 -13.08
C LYS A 136 -17.96 -3.62 -12.91
N VAL A 137 -18.57 -3.01 -11.90
CA VAL A 137 -19.99 -3.16 -11.59
C VAL A 137 -20.87 -2.60 -12.70
N LEU A 138 -20.47 -1.50 -13.34
CA LEU A 138 -21.18 -0.95 -14.51
C LEU A 138 -21.11 -1.89 -15.71
N ASN A 139 -20.02 -2.65 -15.86
CA ASN A 139 -19.89 -3.69 -16.89
C ASN A 139 -20.50 -5.04 -16.49
N GLY A 140 -21.21 -5.12 -15.35
CA GLY A 140 -21.84 -6.35 -14.88
C GLY A 140 -20.89 -7.36 -14.22
N LEU A 141 -19.65 -6.98 -13.93
CA LEU A 141 -18.68 -7.79 -13.20
C LEU A 141 -18.77 -7.55 -11.69
N PRO A 142 -18.47 -8.56 -10.85
CA PRO A 142 -18.41 -8.37 -9.41
C PRO A 142 -17.23 -7.47 -8.98
N THR A 143 -17.39 -6.84 -7.82
CA THR A 143 -16.33 -6.06 -7.14
C THR A 143 -15.16 -6.92 -6.69
N SER A 144 -13.98 -6.32 -6.55
CA SER A 144 -12.73 -7.00 -6.20
C SER A 144 -12.74 -7.52 -4.74
N GLY A 145 -11.85 -8.45 -4.38
CA GLY A 145 -11.91 -9.20 -3.11
C GLY A 145 -12.91 -10.36 -3.11
N GLY A 146 -12.93 -11.20 -2.07
CA GLY A 146 -13.97 -12.22 -1.90
C GLY A 146 -13.73 -13.57 -2.55
N LEU A 147 -12.51 -13.85 -3.03
CA LEU A 147 -12.15 -15.19 -3.51
C LEU A 147 -11.90 -16.12 -2.32
N SER A 148 -13.01 -16.70 -1.86
CA SER A 148 -13.10 -18.08 -1.38
C SER A 148 -12.21 -18.50 -0.19
N MET A 149 -12.66 -18.14 1.02
CA MET A 149 -12.66 -19.06 2.18
C MET A 149 -13.56 -20.30 1.97
N HIS A 150 -13.81 -20.68 0.72
CA HIS A 150 -14.52 -21.89 0.32
C HIS A 150 -13.62 -22.83 -0.51
N GLN A 151 -12.41 -22.42 -0.88
CA GLN A 151 -11.46 -23.33 -1.54
C GLN A 151 -10.64 -24.14 -0.53
N GLU A 152 -10.38 -23.64 0.68
CA GLU A 152 -9.71 -24.42 1.73
C GLU A 152 -10.61 -25.53 2.31
N GLU A 153 -11.90 -25.26 2.53
CA GLU A 153 -12.83 -26.31 2.99
C GLU A 153 -13.14 -27.35 1.89
N ALA A 154 -13.17 -26.94 0.61
CA ALA A 154 -13.40 -27.86 -0.50
C ALA A 154 -12.18 -28.74 -0.85
N TYR A 155 -10.96 -28.34 -0.49
CA TYR A 155 -9.74 -29.14 -0.71
C TYR A 155 -9.36 -29.99 0.52
N SER A 156 -9.80 -29.62 1.73
CA SER A 156 -9.61 -30.40 2.96
C SER A 156 -10.66 -31.53 3.13
N SER A 157 -11.70 -31.54 2.29
CA SER A 157 -12.79 -32.54 2.31
C SER A 157 -12.78 -33.50 1.11
N ALA A 158 -11.72 -33.51 0.30
CA ALA A 158 -11.56 -34.35 -0.90
C ALA A 158 -10.44 -35.38 -0.72
#